data_AF-A0A2X1NV62-F1
#
_entry.id   AF-A0A2X1NV62-F1
#
_cell.length_a   1.000
_cell.length_b   1.000
_cell.length_c   1.000
_cell.angle_alpha   90.00
_cell.angle_beta   90.00
_cell.angle_gamma   90.00
#
_symmetry.space_group_name_H-M   'P 1'
#
loop_
_entity.id
_entity.type
_entity.pdbx_description
1 polymer ?
#
loop_
_entity_poly.entity_id
_entity_poly.type
_entity_poly.pdbx_seq_one_letter_code
_entity_poly.pdbx_strand_id
1 'polypeptide(L)'
;MTQFTQNTAMPSSLWQYWRGLSGWNFYFLVKFGLLWAGYLNFHPLLNLVFAAFLLMPIPRYSLHRLRHWIALPIGFALFWHDTWLLGPESIMSQGSQVAGFSTDYLIDLVTRFINWQMIGAIFVLLVAWLFLSQWIRITVFVVAILLWLNVLTLAGPSFSLWPAGQPTTTVTTTGGNAAATVAATGGAPVVGDMPAQTAPPTTANLNAWLNNFYNAEAKRKSTFPSSLPADAQPFELLVINICSLS
;
A
#
# COMPACT_ATOMS: atom_id res chain seq x y z
N MET A 1 68.11 -14.98 -33.11
CA MET A 1 66.80 -14.30 -33.21
C MET A 1 65.72 -15.30 -32.81
N THR A 2 65.25 -15.27 -31.57
CA THR A 2 64.16 -16.12 -31.10
C THR A 2 62.98 -15.22 -30.76
N GLN A 3 61.92 -15.29 -31.57
CA GLN A 3 60.69 -14.55 -31.31
C GLN A 3 59.87 -15.28 -30.25
N PHE A 4 59.64 -14.61 -29.13
CA PHE A 4 58.66 -15.04 -28.14
C PHE A 4 57.27 -14.57 -28.59
N THR A 5 56.47 -15.48 -29.12
CA THR A 5 55.03 -15.25 -29.28
C THR A 5 54.38 -15.30 -27.90
N GLN A 6 54.20 -14.15 -27.26
CA GLN A 6 53.35 -14.04 -26.08
C GLN A 6 51.88 -14.12 -26.52
N ASN A 7 51.30 -15.32 -26.43
CA ASN A 7 49.85 -15.47 -26.40
C ASN A 7 49.34 -14.96 -25.05
N THR A 8 48.92 -13.69 -25.01
CA THR A 8 48.21 -13.13 -23.87
C THR A 8 46.82 -13.77 -23.79
N ALA A 9 46.69 -14.87 -23.06
CA ALA A 9 45.39 -15.36 -22.63
C ALA A 9 44.77 -14.32 -21.70
N MET A 10 43.85 -13.50 -22.20
CA MET A 10 43.08 -12.58 -21.35
C MET A 10 42.16 -13.41 -20.44
N PRO A 11 42.27 -13.31 -19.10
CA PRO A 11 41.26 -13.89 -18.24
C PRO A 11 39.98 -13.08 -18.40
N SER A 12 38.97 -13.65 -19.05
CA SER A 12 37.61 -13.10 -19.12
C SER A 12 36.96 -13.19 -17.74
N SER A 13 37.34 -12.27 -16.85
CA SER A 13 36.80 -12.25 -15.50
C SER A 13 35.29 -11.99 -15.58
N LEU A 14 34.49 -12.97 -15.14
CA LEU A 14 33.04 -12.84 -15.06
C LEU A 14 32.62 -11.60 -14.22
N TRP A 15 33.53 -11.12 -13.36
CA TRP A 15 33.47 -9.89 -12.58
C TRP A 15 33.31 -8.60 -13.41
N GLN A 16 33.85 -8.54 -14.64
CA GLN A 16 33.71 -7.36 -15.51
C GLN A 16 32.28 -7.19 -16.07
N TYR A 17 31.46 -8.23 -16.04
CA TYR A 17 30.08 -8.20 -16.56
C TYR A 17 29.03 -7.81 -15.51
N TRP A 18 29.45 -7.62 -14.26
CA TRP A 18 28.58 -7.11 -13.19
C TRP A 18 28.37 -5.60 -13.36
N ARG A 19 27.36 -5.27 -14.16
CA ARG A 19 26.85 -3.90 -14.31
C ARG A 19 25.80 -3.67 -13.23
N GLY A 20 25.91 -2.53 -12.54
CA GLY A 20 24.89 -2.12 -11.56
C GLY A 20 23.52 -1.93 -12.20
N LEU A 21 22.50 -1.70 -11.37
CA LEU A 21 21.10 -1.55 -11.80
C LEU A 21 20.86 -0.39 -12.79
N SER A 22 21.83 0.52 -12.97
CA SER A 22 21.70 1.69 -13.85
C SER A 22 20.44 2.50 -13.51
N GLY A 23 19.57 2.82 -14.47
CA GLY A 23 18.30 3.52 -14.26
C GLY A 23 17.29 2.78 -13.36
N TRP A 24 17.40 1.46 -13.20
CA TRP A 24 16.54 0.71 -12.29
C TRP A 24 16.74 1.08 -10.82
N ASN A 25 17.87 1.70 -10.46
CA ASN A 25 18.05 2.25 -9.11
C ASN A 25 16.95 3.27 -8.79
N PHE A 26 16.60 4.13 -9.74
CA PHE A 26 15.55 5.12 -9.54
C PHE A 26 14.17 4.47 -9.35
N TYR A 27 13.86 3.41 -10.11
CA TYR A 27 12.63 2.62 -9.93
C TYR A 27 12.47 2.11 -8.50
N PHE A 28 13.52 1.50 -7.92
CA PHE A 28 13.45 1.02 -6.54
C PHE A 28 13.42 2.16 -5.52
N LEU A 29 14.13 3.27 -5.75
CA LEU A 29 14.05 4.45 -4.88
C LEU A 29 12.64 5.04 -4.83
N VAL A 30 11.97 5.13 -5.98
CA VAL A 30 10.56 5.56 -6.04
C VAL A 30 9.68 4.59 -5.25
N LYS A 31 9.87 3.27 -5.43
CA LYS A 31 9.15 2.27 -4.61
C LYS A 31 9.40 2.43 -3.13
N PHE A 32 10.63 2.68 -2.68
CA PHE A 32 10.93 2.87 -1.27
C PHE A 32 10.31 4.16 -0.72
N GLY A 33 10.34 5.26 -1.50
CA GLY A 33 9.67 6.50 -1.12
C GLY A 33 8.16 6.33 -0.98
N LEU A 34 7.54 5.59 -1.90
CA LEU A 34 6.11 5.28 -1.86
C LEU A 34 5.75 4.31 -0.74
N LEU A 35 6.60 3.31 -0.48
CA LEU A 35 6.46 2.40 0.67
C LEU A 35 6.52 3.19 1.98
N TRP A 36 7.50 4.09 2.13
CA TRP A 36 7.64 4.92 3.32
C TRP A 36 6.45 5.87 3.52
N ALA A 37 5.87 6.37 2.42
CA ALA A 37 4.65 7.18 2.44
C ALA A 37 3.36 6.35 2.62
N GLY A 38 3.43 5.02 2.64
CA GLY A 38 2.28 4.13 2.84
C GLY A 38 1.40 3.89 1.59
N TYR A 39 1.90 4.20 0.39
CA TYR A 39 1.16 4.01 -0.87
C TYR A 39 1.34 2.62 -1.50
N LEU A 40 2.29 1.82 -1.03
CA LEU A 40 2.60 0.50 -1.58
C LEU A 40 2.45 -0.61 -0.52
N ASN A 41 1.79 -1.70 -0.91
CA ASN A 41 1.88 -2.99 -0.24
C ASN A 41 3.09 -3.75 -0.81
N PHE A 42 4.27 -3.39 -0.30
CA PHE A 42 5.53 -3.83 -0.90
C PHE A 42 5.82 -5.30 -0.62
N HIS A 43 6.06 -6.10 -1.67
CA HIS A 43 6.45 -7.49 -1.57
C HIS A 43 7.98 -7.64 -1.70
N PRO A 44 8.73 -7.80 -0.59
CA PRO A 44 10.20 -7.72 -0.64
C PRO A 44 10.84 -8.86 -1.44
N LEU A 45 10.27 -10.06 -1.38
CA LEU A 45 10.83 -11.23 -2.05
C LEU A 45 10.73 -11.11 -3.58
N LEU A 46 9.56 -10.72 -4.10
CA LEU A 46 9.35 -10.54 -5.54
C LEU A 46 10.26 -9.43 -6.09
N ASN A 47 10.40 -8.33 -5.34
CA ASN A 47 11.29 -7.23 -5.70
C ASN A 47 12.78 -7.63 -5.63
N LEU A 48 13.16 -8.51 -4.69
CA LEU A 48 14.52 -9.07 -4.62
C LEU A 48 14.81 -9.99 -5.81
N VAL A 49 13.88 -10.86 -6.19
CA VAL A 49 14.00 -11.73 -7.37
C VAL A 49 14.15 -10.88 -8.64
N PHE A 50 13.36 -9.81 -8.77
CA PHE A 50 13.48 -8.87 -9.89
C PHE A 50 14.83 -8.14 -9.89
N ALA A 51 15.32 -7.69 -8.73
CA ALA A 51 16.64 -7.08 -8.61
C ALA A 51 17.76 -8.07 -8.98
N ALA A 52 17.65 -9.34 -8.58
CA ALA A 52 18.60 -10.39 -8.93
C ALA A 52 18.62 -10.66 -10.45
N PHE A 53 17.45 -10.70 -11.09
CA PHE A 53 17.33 -10.79 -12.55
C PHE A 53 18.03 -9.63 -13.27
N LEU A 54 17.92 -8.41 -12.74
CA LEU A 54 18.57 -7.22 -13.30
C LEU A 54 20.09 -7.21 -13.09
N LEU A 55 20.57 -7.73 -11.96
CA LEU A 55 21.99 -7.80 -11.62
C LEU A 55 22.73 -8.95 -12.30
N MET A 56 22.00 -9.94 -12.82
CA MET A 56 22.57 -11.11 -13.48
C MET A 56 23.61 -10.67 -14.54
N PRO A 57 24.88 -11.12 -14.43
CA PRO A 57 25.95 -10.74 -15.35
C PRO A 57 25.72 -11.41 -16.70
N ILE A 58 25.58 -10.60 -17.76
CA ILE A 58 25.36 -11.09 -19.12
C ILE A 58 26.48 -10.54 -20.01
N PRO A 59 27.27 -11.35 -20.73
CA PRO A 59 28.39 -10.82 -21.52
C PRO A 59 28.00 -10.07 -22.80
N ARG A 60 26.87 -10.44 -23.41
CA ARG A 60 26.46 -9.93 -24.73
C ARG A 60 25.63 -8.64 -24.61
N TYR A 61 26.03 -7.61 -25.36
CA TYR A 61 25.34 -6.31 -25.40
C TYR A 61 23.87 -6.42 -25.83
N SER A 62 23.55 -7.25 -26.82
CA SER A 62 22.17 -7.45 -27.30
C SER A 62 21.27 -8.06 -26.23
N LEU A 63 21.79 -9.02 -25.44
CA LEU A 63 21.06 -9.64 -24.34
C LEU A 63 20.82 -8.66 -23.19
N HIS A 64 21.74 -7.72 -22.96
CA HIS A 64 21.47 -6.62 -22.04
C HIS A 64 20.31 -5.75 -22.50
N ARG A 65 20.25 -5.38 -23.79
CA ARG A 65 19.14 -4.58 -24.30
C ARG A 65 17.82 -5.34 -24.18
N LEU A 66 17.80 -6.61 -24.58
CA LEU A 66 16.64 -7.50 -24.45
C LEU A 66 16.17 -7.62 -22.99
N ARG A 67 17.10 -7.73 -22.04
CA ARG A 67 16.77 -7.76 -20.61
C ARG A 67 16.00 -6.50 -20.19
N HIS A 68 16.39 -5.32 -20.63
CA HIS A 68 15.67 -4.09 -20.27
C HIS A 68 14.30 -4.02 -20.94
N TRP A 69 14.18 -4.51 -22.18
CA TRP A 69 12.90 -4.63 -22.88
C TRP A 69 11.92 -5.58 -22.18
N ILE A 70 12.41 -6.70 -21.63
CA ILE A 70 11.60 -7.66 -20.86
C ILE A 70 11.36 -7.15 -19.42
N ALA A 71 12.36 -6.50 -18.83
CA ALA A 71 12.25 -5.96 -17.48
C ALA A 71 11.26 -4.80 -17.39
N LEU A 72 11.04 -4.04 -18.48
CA LEU A 72 10.07 -2.95 -18.50
C LEU A 72 8.62 -3.40 -18.22
N PRO A 73 8.04 -4.37 -18.96
CA PRO A 73 6.70 -4.88 -18.66
C PRO A 73 6.66 -5.63 -17.32
N ILE A 74 7.69 -6.40 -16.97
CA ILE A 74 7.74 -7.10 -15.67
C ILE A 74 7.79 -6.10 -14.50
N GLY A 75 8.63 -5.08 -14.61
CA GLY A 75 8.77 -4.05 -13.61
C GLY A 75 7.49 -3.22 -13.46
N PHE A 76 6.79 -2.94 -14.56
CA PHE A 76 5.47 -2.31 -14.51
C PHE A 76 4.44 -3.22 -13.83
N ALA A 77 4.33 -4.48 -14.23
CA ALA A 77 3.41 -5.45 -13.62
C ALA A 77 3.68 -5.63 -12.12
N LEU A 78 4.96 -5.71 -11.73
CA LEU A 78 5.35 -5.80 -10.33
C LEU A 78 5.04 -4.52 -9.56
N PHE A 79 5.22 -3.35 -10.16
CA PHE A 79 4.84 -2.07 -9.55
C PHE A 79 3.32 -1.96 -9.38
N TRP A 80 2.56 -2.41 -10.37
CA TRP A 80 1.10 -2.47 -10.30
C TRP A 80 0.63 -3.43 -9.21
N HIS A 81 1.25 -4.61 -9.12
CA HIS A 81 0.97 -5.61 -8.08
C HIS A 81 1.28 -5.09 -6.67
N ASP A 82 2.36 -4.31 -6.51
CA ASP A 82 2.69 -3.70 -5.21
C ASP A 82 1.78 -2.51 -4.87
N THR A 83 1.04 -1.97 -5.84
CA THR A 83 0.11 -0.85 -5.62
C THR A 83 -1.29 -1.38 -5.28
N TRP A 84 -2.03 -0.63 -4.47
CA TRP A 84 -3.45 -0.89 -4.19
C TRP A 84 -4.39 -0.59 -5.39
N LEU A 85 -3.89 -0.54 -6.62
CA LEU A 85 -4.73 -0.24 -7.77
C LEU A 85 -5.70 -1.39 -8.03
N LEU A 86 -6.94 -1.05 -8.38
CA LEU A 86 -7.99 -2.02 -8.74
C LEU A 86 -7.42 -3.03 -9.75
N GLY A 87 -7.64 -4.32 -9.48
CA GLY A 87 -7.17 -5.39 -10.37
C GLY A 87 -7.72 -5.20 -11.79
N PRO A 88 -6.98 -5.65 -12.84
CA PRO A 88 -7.39 -5.49 -14.23
C PRO A 88 -8.78 -6.07 -14.51
N GLU A 89 -9.18 -7.11 -13.78
CA GLU A 89 -10.53 -7.71 -13.81
C GLU A 89 -11.63 -6.75 -13.37
N SER A 90 -11.38 -5.89 -12.38
CA SER A 90 -12.34 -4.89 -11.91
C SER A 90 -12.52 -3.76 -12.94
N ILE A 91 -11.42 -3.36 -13.58
CA ILE A 91 -11.44 -2.36 -14.66
C ILE A 91 -12.15 -2.90 -15.89
N MET A 92 -12.00 -4.20 -16.20
CA MET A 92 -12.63 -4.80 -17.37
C MET A 92 -14.12 -5.09 -17.15
N SER A 93 -14.53 -5.47 -15.94
CA SER A 93 -15.94 -5.72 -15.57
C SER A 93 -16.73 -4.44 -15.31
N GLN A 94 -16.11 -3.37 -14.80
CA GLN A 94 -16.75 -2.07 -14.58
C GLN A 94 -16.44 -1.05 -15.70
N GLY A 95 -15.57 -1.40 -16.66
CA GLY A 95 -15.13 -0.50 -17.74
C GLY A 95 -16.25 -0.06 -18.67
N SER A 96 -17.31 -0.86 -18.81
CA SER A 96 -18.52 -0.47 -19.54
C SER A 96 -19.29 0.68 -18.87
N GLN A 97 -19.18 0.84 -17.55
CA GLN A 97 -19.77 1.95 -16.80
C GLN A 97 -18.90 3.22 -16.87
N VAL A 98 -17.58 3.06 -16.98
CA VAL A 98 -16.62 4.17 -17.18
C VAL A 98 -16.71 4.75 -18.60
N ALA A 99 -17.09 3.95 -19.60
CA ALA A 99 -17.31 4.40 -20.97
C ALA A 99 -18.50 5.36 -21.13
N GLY A 100 -19.40 5.45 -20.13
CA GLY A 100 -20.51 6.41 -20.09
C GLY A 100 -20.15 7.77 -19.50
N PHE A 101 -18.92 7.95 -19.00
CA PHE A 101 -18.48 9.22 -18.40
C PHE A 101 -18.17 10.28 -19.46
N SER A 102 -18.57 11.52 -19.18
CA SER A 102 -18.19 12.65 -20.03
C SER A 102 -16.68 12.88 -19.98
N THR A 103 -16.10 13.34 -21.08
CA THR A 103 -14.67 13.64 -21.18
C THR A 103 -14.23 14.68 -20.13
N ASP A 104 -15.09 15.67 -19.83
CA ASP A 104 -14.82 16.65 -18.78
C ASP A 104 -14.77 16.03 -17.38
N TYR A 105 -15.63 15.06 -17.08
CA TYR A 105 -15.59 14.33 -15.81
C TYR A 105 -14.35 13.44 -15.69
N LEU A 106 -13.92 12.81 -16.79
CA LEU A 106 -12.67 12.03 -16.82
C LEU A 106 -11.45 12.92 -16.55
N ILE A 107 -11.41 14.14 -17.11
CA ILE A 107 -10.34 15.10 -16.87
C ILE A 107 -10.37 15.59 -15.41
N ASP A 108 -11.55 15.89 -14.85
CA ASP A 108 -11.68 16.25 -13.43
C ASP A 108 -11.22 15.11 -12.51
N LEU A 109 -11.55 13.86 -12.84
CA LEU A 109 -11.07 12.69 -12.09
C LEU A 109 -9.55 12.56 -12.12
N VAL A 110 -8.95 12.66 -13.32
CA VAL A 110 -7.51 12.53 -13.50
C VAL A 110 -6.76 13.64 -12.78
N THR A 111 -7.24 14.89 -12.90
CA THR A 111 -6.61 16.04 -12.23
C THR A 111 -6.73 15.97 -10.71
N ARG A 112 -7.83 15.44 -10.17
CA ARG A 112 -7.98 15.19 -8.72
C ARG A 112 -7.17 13.99 -8.22
N PHE A 113 -6.95 12.99 -9.07
CA PHE A 113 -6.11 11.83 -8.74
C PHE A 113 -4.63 12.21 -8.69
N ILE A 114 -4.21 13.18 -9.50
CA ILE A 114 -2.84 13.65 -9.56
C ILE A 114 -2.55 14.57 -8.37
N ASN A 115 -1.75 14.07 -7.42
CA ASN A 115 -1.19 14.92 -6.37
C ASN A 115 0.12 15.59 -6.86
N TRP A 116 0.08 16.93 -7.03
CA TRP A 116 1.24 17.74 -7.43
C TRP A 116 2.42 17.68 -6.44
N GLN A 117 2.16 17.49 -5.15
CA GLN A 117 3.21 17.33 -4.14
C GLN A 117 3.97 16.01 -4.35
N MET A 118 3.25 14.93 -4.73
CA MET A 118 3.89 13.65 -5.04
C MET A 118 4.75 13.75 -6.30
N ILE A 119 4.29 14.45 -7.34
CA ILE A 119 5.10 14.73 -8.54
C ILE A 119 6.35 15.53 -8.17
N GLY A 120 6.19 16.57 -7.35
CA GLY A 120 7.31 17.36 -6.82
C GLY A 120 8.31 16.51 -6.03
N ALA A 121 7.82 15.62 -5.17
CA ALA A 121 8.66 14.70 -4.39
C ALA A 121 9.43 13.72 -5.30
N ILE A 122 8.78 13.15 -6.32
CA ILE A 122 9.44 12.27 -7.31
C ILE A 122 10.50 13.05 -8.09
N PHE A 123 10.23 14.30 -8.46
CA PHE A 123 11.20 15.16 -9.15
C PHE A 123 12.41 15.48 -8.26
N VAL A 124 12.19 15.84 -7.00
CA VAL A 124 13.28 16.06 -6.02
C VAL A 124 14.09 14.77 -5.83
N LEU A 125 13.42 13.62 -5.73
CA LEU A 125 14.08 12.31 -5.63
C LEU A 125 14.92 12.00 -6.88
N LEU A 126 14.43 12.37 -8.08
CA LEU A 126 15.17 12.20 -9.33
C LEU A 126 16.45 13.05 -9.34
N VAL A 127 16.35 14.32 -8.97
CA VAL A 127 17.50 15.23 -8.90
C VAL A 127 18.49 14.74 -7.85
N ALA A 128 18.01 14.36 -6.66
CA ALA A 128 18.84 13.80 -5.59
C ALA A 128 19.55 12.52 -6.05
N TRP A 129 18.85 11.62 -6.75
CA TRP A 129 19.44 10.40 -7.30
C TRP A 129 20.53 10.72 -8.32
N LEU A 130 20.28 11.62 -9.27
CA LEU A 130 21.28 12.04 -10.27
C LEU A 130 22.52 12.63 -9.61
N PHE A 131 22.34 13.49 -8.61
CA PHE A 131 23.43 14.11 -7.86
C PHE A 131 24.23 13.08 -7.04
N LEU A 132 23.57 12.26 -6.22
CA LEU A 132 24.25 11.24 -5.39
C LEU A 132 24.92 10.15 -6.24
N SER A 133 24.36 9.83 -7.42
CA SER A 133 24.94 8.81 -8.31
C SER A 133 26.33 9.16 -8.83
N GLN A 134 26.73 10.44 -8.74
CA GLN A 134 28.08 10.89 -9.08
C GLN A 134 29.12 10.52 -8.01
N TRP A 135 28.70 10.35 -6.75
CA TRP A 135 29.61 10.19 -5.61
C TRP A 135 29.59 8.77 -5.05
N ILE A 136 28.41 8.14 -5.01
CA ILE A 136 28.18 6.85 -4.38
C ILE A 136 27.45 5.87 -5.29
N ARG A 137 27.74 4.57 -5.12
CA ARG A 137 27.11 3.50 -5.89
C ARG A 137 25.74 3.13 -5.30
N ILE A 138 24.69 3.82 -5.75
CA ILE A 138 23.30 3.65 -5.26
C ILE A 138 22.81 2.20 -5.24
N THR A 139 23.27 1.37 -6.17
CA THR A 139 22.89 -0.05 -6.24
C THR A 139 23.21 -0.83 -4.96
N VAL A 140 24.27 -0.45 -4.24
CA VAL A 140 24.62 -1.08 -2.95
C VAL A 140 23.52 -0.82 -1.92
N PHE A 141 23.05 0.43 -1.83
CA PHE A 141 21.99 0.81 -0.90
C PHE A 141 20.66 0.17 -1.27
N VAL A 142 20.30 0.13 -2.55
CA VAL A 142 19.06 -0.52 -3.02
C VAL A 142 19.03 -1.99 -2.63
N VAL A 143 20.12 -2.74 -2.90
CA VAL A 143 20.21 -4.16 -2.54
C VAL A 143 20.22 -4.35 -1.03
N ALA A 144 20.94 -3.51 -0.28
CA ALA A 144 20.97 -3.58 1.19
C ALA A 144 19.57 -3.37 1.79
N ILE A 145 18.81 -2.38 1.30
CA ILE A 145 17.43 -2.13 1.73
C ILE A 145 16.52 -3.32 1.38
N LEU A 146 16.63 -3.88 0.17
CA LEU A 146 15.84 -5.06 -0.21
C LEU A 146 16.12 -6.26 0.70
N LEU A 147 17.39 -6.54 0.99
CA LEU A 147 17.78 -7.62 1.89
C LEU A 147 17.27 -7.36 3.31
N TRP A 148 17.45 -6.14 3.81
CA TRP A 148 16.94 -5.73 5.11
C TRP A 148 15.42 -5.90 5.23
N LEU A 149 14.66 -5.44 4.23
CA LEU A 149 13.20 -5.60 4.20
C LEU A 149 12.78 -7.08 4.18
N ASN A 150 13.49 -7.94 3.44
CA ASN A 150 13.22 -9.38 3.44
C ASN A 150 13.49 -10.03 4.81
N VAL A 151 14.58 -9.64 5.48
CA VAL A 151 14.90 -10.13 6.83
C VAL A 151 13.83 -9.69 7.83
N LEU A 152 13.38 -8.44 7.77
CA LEU A 152 12.30 -7.95 8.62
C LEU A 152 11.00 -8.74 8.41
N THR A 153 10.65 -9.10 7.17
CA THR A 153 9.44 -9.89 6.90
C THR A 153 9.54 -11.36 7.32
N LEU A 154 10.76 -11.93 7.39
CA LEU A 154 10.97 -13.36 7.70
C LEU A 154 11.27 -13.61 9.19
N ALA A 155 11.91 -12.65 9.87
CA ALA A 155 12.44 -12.82 11.23
C ALA A 155 12.16 -11.63 12.17
N GLY A 156 11.54 -10.56 11.69
CA GLY A 156 11.25 -9.38 12.50
C GLY A 156 10.01 -9.57 13.38
N PRO A 157 9.94 -8.91 14.55
CA PRO A 157 8.66 -8.52 15.13
C PRO A 157 7.88 -7.73 14.07
N SER A 158 6.55 -7.77 14.11
CA SER A 158 5.69 -6.96 13.24
C SER A 158 5.85 -5.47 13.56
N PHE A 159 7.01 -4.89 13.23
CA PHE A 159 7.25 -3.46 13.20
C PHE A 159 6.57 -2.94 11.94
N SER A 160 5.43 -2.30 12.15
CA SER A 160 4.85 -1.45 11.12
C SER A 160 5.87 -0.36 10.77
N LEU A 161 6.49 -0.47 9.59
CA LEU A 161 7.36 0.56 9.01
C LEU A 161 6.57 1.80 8.57
N TRP A 162 5.26 1.81 8.85
CA TRP A 162 4.42 2.97 8.72
C TRP A 162 4.84 4.01 9.75
N PRO A 163 5.06 5.28 9.37
CA PRO A 163 4.90 6.37 10.31
C PRO A 163 3.60 6.14 11.08
N ALA A 164 3.60 6.32 12.40
CA ALA A 164 2.41 6.25 13.26
C ALA A 164 1.43 7.41 12.96
N GLY A 165 1.03 7.51 11.71
CA GLY A 165 0.65 8.74 11.05
C GLY A 165 0.48 8.48 9.55
N GLN A 166 -0.34 7.48 9.18
CA GLN A 166 -1.30 7.86 8.16
C GLN A 166 -2.02 9.10 8.72
N PRO A 167 -2.32 10.12 7.92
CA PRO A 167 -3.59 10.79 8.10
C PRO A 167 -4.63 9.69 7.86
N THR A 168 -4.88 8.87 8.88
CA THR A 168 -6.26 8.63 9.22
C THR A 168 -6.77 10.04 9.42
N THR A 169 -7.35 10.61 8.36
CA THR A 169 -8.59 11.32 8.54
C THR A 169 -9.47 10.28 9.23
N THR A 170 -9.27 10.14 10.55
CA THR A 170 -10.36 9.99 11.45
C THR A 170 -11.22 11.14 10.99
N VAL A 171 -12.24 10.78 10.21
CA VAL A 171 -13.48 11.48 10.34
C VAL A 171 -13.72 11.37 11.84
N THR A 172 -13.25 12.39 12.57
CA THR A 172 -13.88 12.78 13.81
C THR A 172 -15.27 13.09 13.30
N THR A 173 -16.12 12.06 13.30
CA THR A 173 -17.49 12.27 13.69
C THR A 173 -17.34 12.85 15.09
N THR A 174 -17.15 14.16 15.13
CA THR A 174 -17.81 14.99 16.11
C THR A 174 -19.29 14.73 15.85
N GLY A 175 -19.76 13.54 16.25
CA GLY A 175 -21.11 13.35 16.71
C GLY A 175 -21.23 14.40 17.79
N GLY A 176 -21.98 15.45 17.45
CA GLY A 176 -22.05 16.66 18.25
C GLY A 176 -22.21 16.28 19.70
N ASN A 177 -21.32 16.82 20.54
CA ASN A 177 -21.40 16.84 22.00
C ASN A 177 -22.59 16.05 22.57
N ALA A 178 -22.49 14.72 22.59
CA ALA A 178 -23.26 13.95 23.55
C ALA A 178 -22.62 14.30 24.87
N ALA A 179 -23.23 15.27 25.55
CA ALA A 179 -22.87 15.68 26.89
C ALA A 179 -22.60 14.41 27.72
N ALA A 180 -21.49 14.40 28.44
CA ALA A 180 -21.25 13.42 29.47
C ALA A 180 -22.40 13.54 30.48
N THR A 181 -23.45 12.73 30.27
CA THR A 181 -24.43 12.48 31.31
C THR A 181 -23.73 11.57 32.31
N VAL A 182 -22.89 12.18 33.14
CA VAL A 182 -22.48 11.59 34.40
C VAL A 182 -23.75 11.52 35.23
N ALA A 183 -24.49 10.42 35.08
CA ALA A 183 -25.50 10.03 36.04
C ALA A 183 -24.74 9.59 37.30
N ALA A 184 -24.52 10.56 38.19
CA ALA A 184 -24.11 10.33 39.55
C ALA A 184 -25.26 9.65 40.32
N THR A 185 -25.33 8.33 40.27
CA THR A 185 -26.03 7.50 41.25
C THR A 185 -25.36 6.12 41.25
N GLY A 186 -24.82 5.73 42.40
CA GLY A 186 -24.00 4.53 42.55
C GLY A 186 -24.70 3.23 42.19
N GLY A 187 -23.90 2.25 41.76
CA GLY A 187 -24.28 0.85 41.63
C GLY A 187 -24.30 0.34 40.19
N ALA A 188 -23.34 -0.56 39.89
CA ALA A 188 -23.18 -1.39 38.69
C ALA A 188 -22.78 -0.66 37.38
N PRO A 189 -21.71 -1.12 36.70
CA PRO A 189 -21.34 -0.60 35.39
C PRO A 189 -22.47 -0.93 34.40
N VAL A 190 -23.04 0.10 33.78
CA VAL A 190 -23.86 -0.07 32.58
C VAL A 190 -22.97 -0.73 31.55
N VAL A 191 -23.38 -1.91 31.08
CA VAL A 191 -22.77 -2.57 29.92
C VAL A 191 -22.86 -1.55 28.79
N GLY A 192 -21.72 -0.97 28.40
CA GLY A 192 -21.66 -0.09 27.23
C GLY A 192 -22.20 -0.80 26.00
N ASP A 193 -22.45 -0.06 24.91
CA ASP A 193 -22.96 -0.60 23.64
C ASP A 193 -22.20 -1.83 23.10
N MET A 194 -21.02 -2.13 23.66
CA MET A 194 -20.23 -3.31 23.35
C MET A 194 -19.84 -4.08 24.63
N PRO A 195 -19.97 -5.42 24.66
CA PRO A 195 -19.50 -6.22 25.80
C PRO A 195 -17.99 -6.09 26.01
N ALA A 196 -17.54 -5.97 27.26
CA ALA A 196 -16.13 -5.81 27.59
C ALA A 196 -15.26 -7.00 27.12
N GLN A 197 -14.05 -6.71 26.64
CA GLN A 197 -13.09 -7.67 26.10
C GLN A 197 -11.83 -7.75 26.97
N THR A 198 -11.98 -8.15 28.23
CA THR A 198 -10.87 -8.20 29.21
C THR A 198 -10.18 -9.56 29.32
N ALA A 199 -10.79 -10.62 28.76
CA ALA A 199 -10.26 -11.98 28.80
C ALA A 199 -9.22 -12.23 27.68
N PRO A 200 -8.25 -13.15 27.87
CA PRO A 200 -7.32 -13.53 26.81
C PRO A 200 -8.04 -14.08 25.57
N PRO A 201 -7.53 -13.83 24.34
CA PRO A 201 -8.20 -14.20 23.08
C PRO A 201 -8.04 -15.69 22.74
N THR A 202 -8.62 -16.55 23.59
CA THR A 202 -8.73 -18.00 23.33
C THR A 202 -10.05 -18.30 22.63
N THR A 203 -10.13 -19.39 21.87
CA THR A 203 -11.37 -19.81 21.19
C THR A 203 -12.57 -19.90 22.14
N ALA A 204 -12.35 -20.39 23.36
CA ALA A 204 -13.40 -20.48 24.38
C ALA A 204 -13.92 -19.09 24.81
N ASN A 205 -13.02 -18.13 25.04
CA ASN A 205 -13.38 -16.77 25.44
C ASN A 205 -14.02 -15.98 24.29
N LEU A 206 -13.59 -16.20 23.05
CA LEU A 206 -14.19 -15.59 21.86
C LEU A 206 -15.62 -16.09 21.63
N ASN A 207 -15.85 -17.40 21.76
CA ASN A 207 -17.21 -17.98 21.69
C ASN A 207 -18.10 -17.45 22.82
N ALA A 208 -17.57 -17.34 24.05
CA ALA A 208 -18.30 -16.77 25.17
C ALA A 208 -18.64 -15.28 24.94
N TRP A 209 -17.69 -14.50 24.41
CA TRP A 209 -17.90 -13.10 24.08
C TRP A 209 -18.93 -12.92 22.95
N LEU A 210 -18.87 -13.74 21.89
CA LEU A 210 -19.83 -13.70 20.77
C LEU A 210 -21.26 -14.04 21.25
N ASN A 211 -21.40 -15.05 22.10
CA ASN A 211 -22.70 -15.35 22.73
C ASN A 211 -23.21 -14.19 23.59
N ASN A 212 -22.32 -13.53 24.34
CA ASN A 212 -22.68 -12.36 25.13
C ASN A 212 -23.11 -11.18 24.25
N PHE A 213 -22.44 -10.97 23.12
CA PHE A 213 -22.82 -9.99 22.11
C PHE A 213 -24.23 -10.26 21.58
N TYR A 214 -24.55 -11.48 21.15
CA TYR A 214 -25.90 -11.82 20.70
C TYR A 214 -26.96 -11.64 21.80
N ASN A 215 -26.65 -12.03 23.04
CA ASN A 215 -27.56 -11.84 24.18
C ASN A 215 -27.83 -10.37 24.51
N ALA A 216 -26.85 -9.49 24.26
CA ALA A 216 -27.00 -8.05 24.42
C ALA A 216 -27.81 -7.45 23.26
N GLU A 217 -27.45 -7.77 22.01
CA GLU A 217 -28.12 -7.27 20.80
C GLU A 217 -29.59 -7.71 20.71
N ALA A 218 -29.93 -8.93 21.14
CA ALA A 218 -31.30 -9.43 21.14
C ALA A 218 -32.27 -8.58 22.00
N LYS A 219 -31.73 -7.78 22.94
CA LYS A 219 -32.52 -6.88 23.79
C LYS A 219 -32.67 -5.48 23.18
N ARG A 220 -31.89 -5.13 22.15
CA ARG A 220 -31.91 -3.81 21.54
C ARG A 220 -33.11 -3.66 20.61
N LYS A 221 -33.84 -2.56 20.77
CA LYS A 221 -34.99 -2.19 19.94
C LYS A 221 -35.00 -0.67 19.75
N SER A 222 -35.35 -0.21 18.55
CA SER A 222 -35.67 1.19 18.29
C SER A 222 -37.19 1.36 18.39
N THR A 223 -37.66 1.93 19.50
CA THR A 223 -39.10 2.14 19.72
C THR A 223 -39.59 3.33 18.92
N PHE A 224 -40.47 3.09 17.96
CA PHE A 224 -41.18 4.15 17.25
C PHE A 224 -42.38 4.63 18.10
N PRO A 225 -42.72 5.93 18.05
CA PRO A 225 -43.88 6.45 18.76
C PRO A 225 -45.17 5.84 18.18
N SER A 226 -46.19 5.66 19.02
CA SER A 226 -47.49 5.10 18.61
C SER A 226 -48.30 6.05 17.72
N SER A 227 -48.00 7.35 17.77
CA SER A 227 -48.59 8.39 16.93
C SER A 227 -47.64 9.56 16.80
N LEU A 228 -47.80 10.34 15.71
CA LEU A 228 -47.08 11.59 15.52
C LEU A 228 -47.85 12.73 16.21
N PRO A 229 -47.16 13.76 16.73
CA PRO A 229 -47.81 14.95 17.26
C PRO A 229 -48.55 15.71 16.14
N ALA A 230 -49.55 16.50 16.52
CA ALA A 230 -50.45 17.17 15.56
C ALA A 230 -49.75 18.19 14.64
N ASP A 231 -48.59 18.69 15.05
CA ASP A 231 -47.74 19.65 14.34
C ASP A 231 -46.57 19.00 13.59
N ALA A 232 -46.53 17.66 13.53
CA ALA A 232 -45.48 16.93 12.81
C ALA A 232 -45.46 17.31 11.32
N GLN A 233 -44.28 17.62 10.81
CA GLN A 233 -44.08 17.97 9.40
C GLN A 233 -43.78 16.72 8.55
N PRO A 234 -44.39 16.57 7.36
CA PRO A 234 -44.05 15.52 6.43
C PRO A 234 -42.61 15.68 5.90
N PHE A 235 -41.92 14.56 5.72
CA PHE A 235 -40.63 14.50 5.03
C PHE A 235 -40.47 13.16 4.30
N GLU A 236 -39.53 13.10 3.36
CA GLU A 236 -39.18 11.89 2.64
C GLU A 236 -37.86 11.33 3.17
N LEU A 237 -37.81 10.01 3.41
CA LEU A 237 -36.59 9.29 3.77
C LEU A 237 -36.19 8.37 2.61
N LEU A 238 -35.05 8.65 1.98
CA LEU A 238 -34.47 7.79 0.94
C LEU A 238 -33.25 7.06 1.50
N VAL A 239 -33.34 5.74 1.61
CA VAL A 239 -32.21 4.87 1.96
C VAL A 239 -31.69 4.20 0.70
N ILE A 240 -30.50 4.59 0.24
CA ILE A 240 -29.84 3.98 -0.92
C ILE A 240 -28.88 2.89 -0.42
N ASN A 241 -29.29 1.63 -0.57
CA ASN A 241 -28.41 0.49 -0.28
C ASN A 241 -27.56 0.16 -1.51
N ILE A 242 -26.25 0.39 -1.43
CA ILE A 242 -25.30 0.18 -2.52
C ILE A 242 -24.52 -1.10 -2.24
N CYS A 243 -24.59 -2.05 -3.17
CA CYS A 243 -23.81 -3.28 -3.08
C CYS A 243 -22.32 -3.01 -3.37
N SER A 244 -21.44 -3.76 -2.70
CA SER A 244 -19.98 -3.74 -2.94
C SER A 244 -19.30 -2.39 -2.71
N LEU A 245 -19.81 -1.59 -1.75
CA LEU A 245 -19.18 -0.37 -1.26
C LEU A 245 -18.83 -0.54 0.22
N SER A 246 -17.54 -0.54 0.56
CA SER A 246 -17.03 -0.74 1.93
C SER A 246 -16.15 0.40 2.40
#